data_AF-A0A9E2MD47-F1
#
_entry.id   AF-A0A9E2MD47-F1
#
_cell.length_a   1.000
_cell.length_b   1.000
_cell.length_c   1.000
_cell.angle_alpha   90.00
_cell.angle_beta   90.00
_cell.angle_gamma   90.00
#
_symmetry.space_group_name_H-M   'P 1'
#
loop_
_entity.id
_entity.type
_entity.pdbx_description
1 polymer ?
#
loop_
_entity_poly.entity_id
_entity_poly.type
_entity_poly.pdbx_seq_one_letter_code
_entity_poly.pdbx_strand_id
1 'polypeptide(L)'
;MDISSKASGFSFIELVIVVAIIGILSVVAILNWPSNTVLLDAQTAVVAHDIRYAQSLSMAKNQRFRFVRISSSSYQIQDSSGTPQYLPAGGTTVNLGSGISFGSFTNLPNNLIAFDTEGIPYVTTGSPGTKLTSTAIVRVVSGGVTRTISISPDTGDVSL
;
A
#
# COMPACT_ATOMS: atom_id res chain seq x y z
N MET A 1 48.74 -26.45 -44.27
CA MET A 1 47.84 -27.34 -44.99
C MET A 1 47.33 -28.39 -44.02
N ASP A 2 46.08 -28.49 -43.61
CA ASP A 2 44.96 -27.56 -43.46
C ASP A 2 44.12 -28.18 -42.35
N ILE A 3 43.90 -27.44 -41.26
CA ILE A 3 43.00 -27.86 -40.17
C ILE A 3 41.57 -27.68 -40.67
N SER A 4 41.04 -28.71 -41.34
CA SER A 4 39.64 -28.73 -41.78
C SER A 4 38.73 -28.90 -40.56
N SER A 5 38.25 -27.78 -40.00
CA SER A 5 37.20 -27.77 -39.00
C SER A 5 35.89 -28.19 -39.66
N LYS A 6 35.42 -29.41 -39.37
CA LYS A 6 34.11 -29.89 -39.81
C LYS A 6 33.04 -29.00 -39.16
N ALA A 7 32.43 -28.10 -39.93
CA ALA A 7 31.27 -27.35 -39.50
C ALA A 7 30.08 -28.32 -39.41
N SER A 8 29.80 -28.83 -38.22
CA SER A 8 28.61 -29.64 -37.95
C SER A 8 27.38 -28.74 -38.01
N GLY A 9 26.63 -28.80 -39.11
CA GLY A 9 25.33 -28.14 -39.24
C GLY A 9 24.25 -28.86 -38.43
N PHE A 10 23.22 -28.12 -38.02
CA PHE A 10 22.07 -28.68 -37.32
C PHE A 10 21.26 -29.62 -38.23
N SER A 11 20.84 -30.76 -37.68
CA SER A 11 19.97 -31.70 -38.36
C SER A 11 18.54 -31.17 -38.43
N PHE A 12 17.81 -31.55 -39.49
CA PHE A 12 16.40 -31.17 -39.66
C PHE A 12 15.54 -31.63 -38.48
N ILE A 13 15.83 -32.79 -37.91
CA ILE A 13 15.11 -33.29 -36.73
C ILE A 13 15.41 -32.45 -35.47
N GLU A 14 16.64 -31.95 -35.32
CA GLU A 14 17.00 -31.08 -34.20
C GLU A 14 16.26 -29.75 -34.30
N LEU A 15 16.14 -29.18 -35.50
CA LEU A 15 15.35 -27.97 -35.73
C LEU A 15 13.88 -28.18 -35.34
N VAL A 16 13.27 -29.30 -35.75
CA VAL A 16 11.87 -29.62 -35.41
C VAL A 16 11.69 -29.76 -33.90
N ILE A 17 12.63 -30.42 -33.21
CA ILE A 17 12.59 -30.58 -31.76
C ILE A 17 12.73 -29.21 -31.04
N VAL A 18 13.65 -28.35 -31.50
CA VAL A 18 13.85 -27.02 -30.92
C VAL A 18 12.60 -26.15 -31.10
N VAL A 19 11.98 -26.15 -32.28
CA VAL A 19 10.73 -25.40 -32.51
C VAL A 19 9.58 -25.97 -31.66
N ALA A 20 9.49 -27.29 -31.49
CA ALA A 20 8.48 -27.91 -30.63
C ALA A 20 8.67 -27.52 -29.15
N ILE A 21 9.92 -27.52 -28.65
CA ILE A 21 10.24 -27.11 -27.28
C ILE A 21 9.93 -25.62 -27.08
N ILE A 22 10.30 -24.74 -28.02
CA ILE A 22 9.98 -23.31 -27.95
C ILE A 22 8.46 -23.10 -27.94
N GLY A 23 7.70 -23.85 -28.73
CA GLY A 23 6.24 -23.80 -28.75
C GLY A 23 5.61 -24.17 -27.40
N ILE A 24 6.12 -25.22 -26.74
CA ILE A 24 5.66 -25.64 -25.42
C ILE A 24 6.04 -24.60 -24.35
N LEU A 25 7.28 -24.11 -24.35
CA LEU A 25 7.76 -23.12 -23.38
C LEU A 25 7.06 -21.76 -23.52
N SER A 26 6.68 -21.38 -24.74
CA SER A 26 5.97 -20.13 -25.01
C SER A 26 4.60 -20.06 -24.31
N VAL A 27 3.91 -21.20 -24.14
CA VAL A 27 2.63 -21.27 -23.43
C VAL A 27 2.79 -21.05 -21.92
N VAL A 28 3.92 -21.49 -21.34
CA VAL A 28 4.15 -21.43 -19.88
C VAL A 28 4.67 -20.06 -19.42
N ALA A 29 5.39 -19.34 -20.28
CA ALA A 29 6.02 -18.06 -19.92
C ALA A 29 5.04 -16.89 -19.70
N ILE A 30 3.79 -17.00 -20.16
CA ILE A 30 2.85 -15.85 -20.23
C ILE A 30 2.15 -15.58 -18.88
N LEU A 31 2.16 -16.50 -17.91
CA LEU A 31 1.29 -16.42 -16.73
C LEU A 31 1.89 -15.85 -15.43
N ASN A 32 3.05 -15.18 -15.47
CA ASN A 32 3.65 -14.62 -14.25
C ASN A 32 3.62 -13.07 -14.23
N TRP A 33 2.42 -12.48 -14.35
CA TRP A 33 2.25 -11.06 -14.09
C TRP A 33 2.00 -10.85 -12.59
N PRO A 34 2.85 -10.11 -11.85
CA PRO A 34 2.57 -9.75 -10.47
C PRO A 34 1.46 -8.70 -10.44
N SER A 35 0.20 -9.13 -10.50
CA SER A 35 -1.00 -8.29 -10.38
C SER A 35 -1.06 -7.51 -9.05
N ASN A 36 -0.31 -7.97 -8.06
CA ASN A 36 -0.28 -7.39 -6.72
C ASN A 36 0.29 -5.97 -6.67
N THR A 37 1.14 -5.54 -7.61
CA THR A 37 1.70 -4.17 -7.57
C THR A 37 0.67 -3.10 -7.92
N VAL A 38 -0.17 -3.36 -8.93
CA VAL A 38 -1.26 -2.44 -9.33
C VAL A 38 -2.30 -2.34 -8.22
N LEU A 39 -2.66 -3.48 -7.63
CA LEU A 39 -3.57 -3.50 -6.46
C LEU A 39 -2.95 -2.80 -5.25
N LEU A 40 -1.65 -2.97 -5.02
CA LEU A 40 -0.93 -2.28 -3.94
C LEU A 40 -0.96 -0.76 -4.13
N ASP A 41 -0.72 -0.26 -5.35
CA ASP A 41 -0.76 1.17 -5.64
C ASP A 41 -2.16 1.75 -5.43
N ALA A 42 -3.19 1.07 -5.95
CA ALA A 42 -4.58 1.46 -5.75
C ALA A 42 -4.98 1.45 -4.25
N GLN A 43 -4.61 0.42 -3.51
CA GLN A 43 -4.91 0.31 -2.08
C GLN A 43 -4.17 1.38 -1.28
N THR A 44 -2.93 1.69 -1.63
CA THR A 44 -2.16 2.77 -0.99
C THR A 44 -2.83 4.12 -1.22
N ALA A 45 -3.31 4.38 -2.44
CA ALA A 45 -4.07 5.60 -2.76
C ALA A 45 -5.38 5.71 -1.97
N VAL A 46 -6.11 4.58 -1.78
CA VAL A 46 -7.32 4.54 -0.94
C VAL A 46 -7.00 4.86 0.52
N VAL A 47 -5.94 4.27 1.10
CA VAL A 47 -5.53 4.57 2.48
C VAL A 47 -5.15 6.05 2.61
N ALA A 48 -4.38 6.61 1.66
CA ALA A 48 -4.02 8.02 1.67
C ALA A 48 -5.25 8.93 1.55
N HIS A 49 -6.21 8.58 0.69
CA HIS A 49 -7.49 9.29 0.58
C HIS A 49 -8.26 9.27 1.90
N ASP A 50 -8.32 8.12 2.58
CA ASP A 50 -9.07 7.99 3.84
C ASP A 50 -8.42 8.75 5.00
N ILE A 51 -7.08 8.86 5.00
CA ILE A 51 -6.38 9.74 5.95
C ILE A 51 -6.74 11.21 5.69
N ARG A 52 -6.73 11.66 4.43
CA ARG A 52 -7.19 13.01 4.05
C ARG A 52 -8.67 13.23 4.38
N TYR A 53 -9.49 12.19 4.25
CA TYR A 53 -10.89 12.23 4.64
C TYR A 53 -11.06 12.39 6.15
N ALA A 54 -10.28 11.69 6.98
CA ALA A 54 -10.29 11.88 8.43
C ALA A 54 -9.88 13.32 8.82
N GLN A 55 -8.90 13.90 8.12
CA GLN A 55 -8.50 15.30 8.30
C GLN A 55 -9.64 16.26 7.93
N SER A 56 -10.24 16.11 6.75
CA SER A 56 -11.33 16.97 6.28
C SER A 56 -12.58 16.86 7.15
N LEU A 57 -12.89 15.64 7.63
CA LEU A 57 -13.99 15.40 8.57
C LEU A 57 -13.74 16.12 9.89
N SER A 58 -12.49 16.17 10.37
CA SER A 58 -12.14 16.89 11.60
C SER A 58 -12.36 18.39 11.50
N MET A 59 -11.96 18.97 10.37
CA MET A 59 -12.18 20.39 10.08
C MET A 59 -13.67 20.70 9.87
N ALA A 60 -14.41 19.83 9.18
CA ALA A 60 -15.82 20.05 8.85
C ALA A 60 -16.78 19.89 10.04
N LYS A 61 -16.49 18.95 10.94
CA LYS A 61 -17.35 18.64 12.10
C LYS A 61 -16.92 19.34 13.38
N ASN A 62 -15.83 20.11 13.33
CA ASN A 62 -15.25 20.80 14.48
C ASN A 62 -15.01 19.84 15.68
N GLN A 63 -14.59 18.60 15.36
CA GLN A 63 -14.33 17.53 16.31
C GLN A 63 -13.14 16.72 15.80
N ARG A 64 -12.36 16.11 16.69
CA ARG A 64 -11.23 15.26 16.29
C ARG A 64 -11.70 13.94 15.68
N PHE A 65 -11.18 13.61 14.51
CA PHE A 65 -11.23 12.27 13.94
C PHE A 65 -9.83 11.69 13.82
N ARG A 66 -9.77 10.37 13.85
CA ARG A 66 -8.52 9.62 13.83
C ARG A 66 -8.59 8.45 12.89
N PHE A 67 -7.53 8.26 12.12
CA PHE A 67 -7.25 7.03 11.44
C PHE A 67 -6.56 6.08 12.42
N VAL A 68 -7.07 4.86 12.55
CA VAL A 68 -6.55 3.84 13.47
C VAL A 68 -6.39 2.53 12.73
N ARG A 69 -5.17 1.98 12.73
CA ARG A 69 -4.93 0.61 12.29
C ARG A 69 -5.46 -0.36 13.35
N ILE A 70 -6.37 -1.24 12.95
CA ILE A 70 -6.99 -2.24 13.84
C ILE A 70 -6.25 -3.57 13.79
N SER A 71 -5.74 -3.95 12.62
CA SER A 71 -4.99 -5.20 12.44
C SER A 71 -3.86 -5.03 11.42
N SER A 72 -3.20 -6.12 11.02
CA SER A 72 -2.26 -6.10 9.91
C SER A 72 -2.91 -5.74 8.57
N SER A 73 -4.21 -5.91 8.40
CA SER A 73 -4.88 -5.72 7.12
C SER A 73 -6.18 -4.93 7.23
N SER A 74 -6.40 -4.21 8.33
CA SER A 74 -7.60 -3.40 8.51
C SER A 74 -7.38 -2.12 9.30
N TYR A 75 -8.21 -1.13 9.01
CA TYR A 75 -8.21 0.17 9.68
C TYR A 75 -9.63 0.73 9.79
N GLN A 76 -9.77 1.75 10.62
CA GLN A 76 -11.00 2.50 10.85
C GLN A 76 -10.71 3.99 10.90
N ILE A 77 -11.73 4.78 10.60
CA ILE A 77 -11.79 6.18 11.02
C ILE A 77 -12.70 6.24 12.24
N GLN A 78 -12.23 6.80 13.34
CA GLN A 78 -12.98 6.94 14.57
C GLN A 78 -13.11 8.41 14.94
N ASP A 79 -14.18 8.75 15.64
CA ASP A 79 -14.35 10.08 16.23
C ASP A 79 -13.55 10.23 17.54
N SER A 80 -13.72 11.36 18.23
CA SER A 80 -13.04 11.63 19.50
C SER A 80 -13.42 10.65 20.63
N SER A 81 -14.63 10.09 20.59
CA SER A 81 -15.11 9.06 21.53
C SER A 81 -14.60 7.66 21.20
N GLY A 82 -14.03 7.47 20.02
CA GLY A 82 -13.61 6.17 19.51
C GLY A 82 -14.69 5.41 18.75
N THR A 83 -15.78 6.07 18.42
CA THR A 83 -16.86 5.47 17.63
C THR A 83 -16.45 5.42 16.16
N PRO A 84 -16.44 4.22 15.53
CA PRO A 84 -16.13 4.08 14.11
C PRO A 84 -17.13 4.83 13.22
N GLN A 85 -16.63 5.53 12.21
CA GLN A 85 -17.42 6.28 11.25
C GLN A 85 -17.61 5.49 9.96
N TYR A 86 -18.75 5.71 9.29
CA TYR A 86 -18.98 5.15 7.97
C TYR A 86 -18.04 5.78 6.94
N LEU A 87 -17.29 4.94 6.22
CA LEU A 87 -16.41 5.38 5.14
C LEU A 87 -17.16 5.38 3.80
N PRO A 88 -16.72 6.20 2.82
CA PRO A 88 -17.30 6.20 1.47
C PRO A 88 -17.30 4.83 0.77
N ALA A 89 -16.33 3.98 1.10
CA ALA A 89 -16.21 2.61 0.59
C ALA A 89 -17.29 1.65 1.13
N GLY A 90 -18.10 2.08 2.09
CA GLY A 90 -19.12 1.27 2.76
C GLY A 90 -18.60 0.59 4.02
N GLY A 91 -19.40 0.64 5.09
CA GLY A 91 -19.05 0.10 6.41
C GLY A 91 -18.17 1.02 7.23
N THR A 92 -17.81 0.56 8.44
CA THR A 92 -17.02 1.32 9.42
C THR A 92 -15.57 0.84 9.54
N THR A 93 -15.27 -0.32 8.94
CA THR A 93 -13.94 -0.96 8.94
C THR A 93 -13.57 -1.31 7.52
N VAL A 94 -12.40 -0.83 7.08
CA VAL A 94 -11.87 -1.17 5.76
C VAL A 94 -10.86 -2.30 5.90
N ASN A 95 -11.02 -3.33 5.07
CA ASN A 95 -10.06 -4.41 4.92
C ASN A 95 -9.23 -4.17 3.67
N LEU A 96 -7.91 -4.33 3.78
CA LEU A 96 -7.01 -4.32 2.65
C LEU A 96 -7.24 -5.57 1.79
N GLY A 97 -6.93 -5.47 0.50
CA GLY A 97 -7.00 -6.61 -0.42
C GLY A 97 -6.14 -7.80 0.02
N SER A 98 -6.48 -8.99 -0.49
CA SER A 98 -5.74 -10.22 -0.19
C SER A 98 -4.24 -10.08 -0.51
N GLY A 99 -3.38 -10.53 0.39
CA GLY A 99 -1.93 -10.41 0.24
C GLY A 99 -1.36 -9.00 0.43
N ILE A 100 -2.17 -8.05 0.89
CA ILE A 100 -1.75 -6.69 1.26
C ILE A 100 -1.87 -6.52 2.77
N SER A 101 -0.85 -5.93 3.39
CA SER A 101 -0.85 -5.63 4.82
C SER A 101 -0.17 -4.30 5.13
N PHE A 102 -0.37 -3.79 6.33
CA PHE A 102 0.36 -2.66 6.87
C PHE A 102 1.73 -3.11 7.39
N GLY A 103 2.79 -2.44 6.91
CA GLY A 103 4.11 -2.52 7.51
C GLY A 103 4.19 -1.77 8.84
N SER A 104 5.39 -1.68 9.42
CA SER A 104 5.61 -0.86 10.62
C SER A 104 5.43 0.62 10.28
N PHE A 105 4.70 1.33 11.13
CA PHE A 105 4.57 2.78 11.00
C PHE A 105 5.77 3.48 11.65
N THR A 106 6.13 4.66 11.15
CA THR A 106 7.18 5.51 11.73
C THR A 106 6.54 6.77 12.29
N ASN A 107 6.97 7.20 13.48
CA ASN A 107 6.43 8.35 14.21
C ASN A 107 4.93 8.25 14.54
N LEU A 108 4.37 7.03 14.54
CA LEU A 108 2.98 6.72 14.92
C LEU A 108 2.97 5.61 15.99
N PRO A 109 3.41 5.88 17.23
CA PRO A 109 3.61 4.87 18.27
C PRO A 109 2.34 4.06 18.63
N ASN A 110 1.16 4.65 18.43
CA ASN A 110 -0.12 4.01 18.72
C ASN A 110 -0.81 3.45 17.46
N ASN A 111 -0.09 3.32 16.34
CA ASN A 111 -0.63 2.94 15.04
C ASN A 111 -1.84 3.77 14.58
N LEU A 112 -1.88 5.04 14.99
CA LEU A 112 -2.95 5.98 14.71
C LEU A 112 -2.40 7.35 14.40
N ILE A 113 -3.16 8.10 13.61
CA ILE A 113 -2.98 9.53 13.42
C ILE A 113 -4.34 10.20 13.63
N ALA A 114 -4.37 11.21 14.48
CA ALA A 114 -5.56 12.00 14.80
C ALA A 114 -5.38 13.42 14.27
N PHE A 115 -6.46 14.05 13.83
CA PHE A 115 -6.45 15.45 13.38
C PHE A 115 -7.28 16.31 14.31
N ASP A 116 -6.86 17.56 14.52
CA ASP A 116 -7.70 18.56 15.15
C ASP A 116 -8.56 19.33 14.15
N THR A 117 -9.27 20.32 14.66
CA THR A 117 -10.22 21.16 13.91
C THR A 117 -9.52 22.09 12.92
N GLU A 118 -8.20 22.24 13.05
CA GLU A 118 -7.33 23.02 12.15
C GLU A 118 -6.59 22.10 11.16
N GLY A 119 -6.80 20.78 11.25
CA GLY A 119 -6.15 19.78 10.41
C GLY A 119 -4.74 19.40 10.88
N ILE A 120 -4.33 19.84 12.08
CA ILE A 120 -3.00 19.54 12.63
C ILE A 120 -2.97 18.08 13.10
N PRO A 121 -1.93 17.30 12.76
CA PRO A 121 -1.79 15.90 13.13
C PRO A 121 -1.27 15.69 14.56
N TYR A 122 -1.82 14.69 15.23
CA TYR A 122 -1.48 14.22 16.58
C TYR A 122 -1.35 12.70 16.61
N VAL A 123 -0.48 12.20 17.50
CA VAL A 123 -0.15 10.77 17.61
C VAL A 123 -0.85 10.06 18.77
N THR A 124 -1.75 10.76 19.46
CA THR A 124 -2.48 10.26 20.64
C THR A 124 -3.98 10.55 20.55
N THR A 125 -4.76 9.74 21.25
CA THR A 125 -6.22 9.86 21.33
C THR A 125 -6.70 11.00 22.25
N GLY A 126 -5.96 11.33 23.31
CA GLY A 126 -6.32 12.40 24.26
C GLY A 126 -6.28 13.79 23.63
N SER A 127 -7.11 14.72 24.10
CA SER A 127 -7.22 16.11 23.59
C SER A 127 -6.61 17.11 24.58
N PRO A 128 -5.66 17.99 24.17
CA PRO A 128 -5.18 18.21 22.80
C PRO A 128 -4.25 17.07 22.31
N GLY A 129 -3.64 16.31 23.21
CA GLY A 129 -2.77 15.18 22.86
C GLY A 129 -1.36 15.61 22.48
N THR A 130 -0.56 14.68 21.95
CA THR A 130 0.80 14.93 21.47
C THR A 130 0.79 15.22 19.98
N LYS A 131 1.22 16.42 19.59
CA LYS A 131 1.38 16.81 18.17
C LYS A 131 2.41 15.93 17.48
N LEU A 132 2.22 15.70 16.20
CA LEU A 132 3.25 15.10 15.35
C LEU A 132 4.38 16.11 15.16
N THR A 133 5.61 15.73 15.49
CA THR A 133 6.80 16.61 15.44
C THR A 133 7.75 16.28 14.28
N SER A 134 7.55 15.14 13.62
CA SER A 134 8.36 14.68 12.49
C SER A 134 7.46 13.91 11.53
N THR A 135 7.83 13.85 10.25
CA THR A 135 7.02 13.18 9.22
C THR A 135 6.64 11.77 9.64
N ALA A 136 5.33 11.51 9.71
CA ALA A 136 4.81 10.17 9.97
C ALA A 136 4.81 9.35 8.68
N ILE A 137 5.07 8.05 8.82
CA ILE A 137 5.08 7.13 7.68
C ILE A 137 4.12 5.97 7.97
N VAL A 138 3.12 5.83 7.11
CA VAL A 138 2.27 4.64 6.99
C VAL A 138 2.81 3.80 5.85
N ARG A 139 2.97 2.49 6.06
CA ARG A 139 3.51 1.56 5.05
C ARG A 139 2.47 0.54 4.66
N VAL A 140 2.30 0.33 3.37
CA VAL A 140 1.47 -0.75 2.80
C VAL A 140 2.40 -1.68 2.04
N VAL A 141 2.29 -2.99 2.29
CA VAL A 141 3.22 -4.00 1.78
C VAL A 141 2.48 -5.16 1.12
N SER A 142 3.03 -5.65 0.00
CA SER A 142 2.58 -6.87 -0.67
C SER A 142 3.75 -7.57 -1.34
N GLY A 143 3.94 -8.87 -1.09
CA GLY A 143 4.93 -9.70 -1.79
C GLY A 143 6.37 -9.16 -1.76
N GLY A 144 6.77 -8.45 -0.69
CA GLY A 144 8.09 -7.82 -0.56
C GLY A 144 8.21 -6.40 -1.13
N VAL A 145 7.20 -5.92 -1.86
CA VAL A 145 7.11 -4.53 -2.32
C VAL A 145 6.48 -3.69 -1.21
N THR A 146 7.06 -2.52 -0.95
CA THR A 146 6.55 -1.55 0.04
C THR A 146 6.20 -0.24 -0.64
N ARG A 147 5.03 0.30 -0.30
CA ARG A 147 4.62 1.67 -0.57
C ARG A 147 4.50 2.46 0.72
N THR A 148 4.82 3.73 0.62
CA THR A 148 4.83 4.68 1.73
C THR A 148 3.74 5.70 1.55
N ILE A 149 3.22 6.17 2.67
CA ILE A 149 2.35 7.33 2.76
C ILE A 149 2.99 8.21 3.83
N SER A 150 3.44 9.39 3.45
CA SER A 150 4.02 10.38 4.36
C SER A 150 2.99 11.42 4.79
N ILE A 151 3.05 11.80 6.06
CA ILE A 151 2.19 12.81 6.66
C ILE A 151 3.09 13.88 7.29
N SER A 152 2.94 15.14 6.86
CA SER A 152 3.74 16.25 7.39
C SER A 152 3.34 16.59 8.84
N PRO A 153 4.30 16.82 9.76
CA PRO A 153 4.01 17.53 11.00
C PRO A 153 3.47 18.93 10.62
N ASP A 154 2.63 19.51 11.47
CA ASP A 154 1.95 20.81 11.24
C ASP A 154 0.73 20.79 10.31
N THR A 155 0.90 20.58 9.01
CA THR A 155 -0.23 20.71 8.05
C THR A 155 -1.07 19.45 7.90
N GLY A 156 -0.54 18.30 8.30
CA GLY A 156 -1.16 17.00 8.03
C GLY A 156 -1.21 16.65 6.55
N ASP A 157 -0.44 17.34 5.70
CA ASP A 157 -0.37 17.04 4.26
C ASP A 157 0.04 15.59 4.02
N VAL A 158 -0.67 14.92 3.12
CA VAL A 158 -0.54 13.50 2.83
C VAL A 158 0.04 13.32 1.43
N SER A 159 1.19 12.67 1.31
CA SER A 159 1.84 12.34 0.03
C SER A 159 2.24 10.86 -0.05
N LEU A 160 2.44 10.35 -1.27
CA LEU A 160 2.81 8.95 -1.55
C LEU A 160 4.33 8.82 -1.80
#